data_AF-A0A9X3N020-F1
#
_entry.id   AF-A0A9X3N020-F1
#
_cell.length_a   1.000
_cell.length_b   1.000
_cell.length_c   1.000
_cell.angle_alpha   90.00
_cell.angle_beta   90.00
_cell.angle_gamma   90.00
#
_symmetry.space_group_name_H-M   'P 1'
#
loop_
_entity.id
_entity.type
_entity.pdbx_description
1 polymer ?
#
loop_
_entity_poly.entity_id
_entity_poly.type
_entity_poly.pdbx_seq_one_letter_code
_entity_poly.pdbx_strand_id
1 'polypeptide(L)'
;AAARAAHAAGAADAALALLQDAHAGPLDAREQAEHRLLEAQMAFSSRRGPEAAALLVAAAQRLEPFDARLARVGYLEAIWAASFAGHLAHPSATDDVAAAVRAARMGAPRGPSEQLLDGLVTRFADSYRAGAPMLQRALRDVRRAEPDGLLDMAWVWLAVDLYDAGAWFELARHQVRAARDAGALTVLPLALHTLASRHVAAGELEHAATLLAEADSITASTGNARMSHGRLALAALGCDDAHTLIDSAIRTGTERGEGVLAGLAEHAAATLHNGLGQHEEALRWARREVEHNPHAFYSTALGELVEAAAACGDETLARRALKALCERTQPSGTGWALGVEARARALVSDGDAAESSYREAIALLDGCGMSVERARAQLLYGEWLGRAGRRSDAREQLRAAHDSFTAMGAPAFADRAARGLRSGGEPARRRVKRTREDLTAQEAHIARLARDGLTNAQIGGQLFISPRTVEYHLKKVFAKLGVASRDQLGGVLADEPGAA
;
A
#
# COMPACT_ATOMS: atom_id res chain seq x y z
N ALA A 1 17.19 26.56 -23.91
CA ALA A 1 15.73 26.84 -23.88
C ALA A 1 14.92 25.78 -24.62
N ALA A 2 15.17 25.54 -25.92
CA ALA A 2 14.43 24.54 -26.71
C ALA A 2 14.44 23.13 -26.08
N ALA A 3 15.59 22.67 -25.56
CA ALA A 3 15.68 21.39 -24.84
C ALA A 3 14.73 21.29 -23.64
N ARG A 4 14.57 22.36 -22.84
CA ARG A 4 13.61 22.39 -21.70
C ARG A 4 12.17 22.30 -22.19
N ALA A 5 11.83 23.03 -23.24
CA ALA A 5 10.48 22.99 -23.81
C ALA A 5 10.16 21.59 -24.36
N ALA A 6 11.11 20.96 -25.05
CA ALA A 6 10.98 19.59 -25.54
C ALA A 6 10.83 18.59 -24.38
N HIS A 7 11.61 18.75 -23.30
CA HIS A 7 11.50 17.90 -22.11
C HIS A 7 10.14 18.06 -21.42
N ALA A 8 9.67 19.30 -21.24
CA ALA A 8 8.36 19.60 -20.66
C ALA A 8 7.20 19.06 -21.53
N ALA A 9 7.38 19.03 -22.85
CA ALA A 9 6.45 18.39 -23.79
C ALA A 9 6.54 16.85 -23.80
N GLY A 10 7.46 16.25 -23.03
CA GLY A 10 7.72 14.81 -22.99
C GLY A 10 8.40 14.24 -24.24
N ALA A 11 8.97 15.10 -25.10
CA ALA A 11 9.77 14.69 -26.24
C ALA A 11 11.22 14.42 -25.81
N ALA A 12 11.44 13.31 -25.08
CA ALA A 12 12.71 13.00 -24.42
C ALA A 12 13.90 12.93 -25.41
N ASP A 13 13.73 12.26 -26.55
CA ASP A 13 14.79 12.14 -27.57
C ASP A 13 15.14 13.48 -28.21
N ALA A 14 14.12 14.29 -28.52
CA ALA A 14 14.31 15.63 -29.05
C ALA A 14 14.97 16.56 -28.03
N ALA A 15 14.58 16.46 -26.76
CA ALA A 15 15.21 17.20 -25.67
C ALA A 15 16.69 16.82 -25.54
N LEU A 16 17.03 15.53 -25.69
CA LEU A 16 18.39 15.04 -25.53
C LEU A 16 19.28 15.55 -26.67
N ALA A 17 18.80 15.45 -27.91
CA ALA A 17 19.50 15.98 -29.07
C ALA A 17 19.75 17.49 -28.94
N LEU A 18 18.71 18.26 -28.58
CA LEU A 18 18.83 19.71 -28.36
C LEU A 18 19.78 20.06 -27.21
N LEU A 19 19.88 19.20 -26.19
CA LEU A 19 20.77 19.39 -25.05
C LEU A 19 22.23 19.09 -25.40
N GLN A 20 22.46 18.06 -26.23
CA GLN A 20 23.77 17.72 -26.78
C GLN A 20 24.28 18.82 -27.72
N ASP A 21 23.42 19.34 -28.59
CA ASP A 21 23.75 20.45 -29.49
C ASP A 21 24.11 21.72 -28.70
N ALA A 22 23.39 22.01 -27.61
CA ALA A 22 23.71 23.12 -26.73
C ALA A 22 25.07 22.96 -26.03
N HIS A 23 25.45 21.73 -25.69
CA HIS A 23 26.75 21.43 -25.07
C HIS A 23 27.94 21.66 -26.02
N ALA A 24 27.72 21.56 -27.34
CA ALA A 24 28.76 21.81 -28.34
C ALA A 24 29.11 23.29 -28.50
N GLY A 25 28.30 24.21 -27.95
CA GLY A 25 28.56 25.65 -27.93
C GLY A 25 29.27 26.11 -26.66
N PRO A 26 29.83 27.34 -26.63
CA PRO A 26 30.38 27.92 -25.41
C PRO A 26 29.24 28.25 -24.44
N LEU A 27 29.15 27.50 -23.34
CA LEU A 27 28.22 27.77 -22.23
C LEU A 27 28.96 28.50 -21.10
N ASP A 28 28.34 29.53 -20.52
CA ASP A 28 28.84 30.14 -19.30
C ASP A 28 28.65 29.23 -18.06
N ALA A 29 29.19 29.63 -16.90
CA ALA A 29 29.11 28.81 -15.69
C ALA A 29 27.68 28.55 -15.19
N ARG A 30 26.76 29.51 -15.41
CA ARG A 30 25.35 29.37 -15.06
C ARG A 30 24.65 28.42 -16.04
N GLU A 31 24.87 28.60 -17.33
CA GLU A 31 24.31 27.77 -18.39
C GLU A 31 24.78 26.32 -18.28
N GLN A 32 26.05 26.08 -17.91
CA GLN A 32 26.56 24.74 -17.60
C GLN A 32 25.85 24.11 -16.39
N ALA A 33 25.52 24.89 -15.37
CA ALA A 33 24.79 24.40 -14.20
C ALA A 33 23.33 24.09 -14.55
N GLU A 34 22.67 24.95 -15.33
CA GLU A 34 21.31 24.72 -15.85
C GLU A 34 21.25 23.52 -16.82
N HIS A 35 22.30 23.31 -17.63
CA HIS A 35 22.47 22.15 -18.51
C HIS A 35 22.52 20.86 -17.71
N ARG A 36 23.38 20.79 -16.68
CA ARG A 36 23.48 19.62 -15.80
C ARG A 36 22.20 19.31 -15.04
N LEU A 37 21.45 20.33 -14.61
CA LEU A 37 20.16 20.11 -13.98
C LEU A 37 19.19 19.43 -14.95
N LEU A 38 19.12 19.90 -16.20
CA LEU A 38 18.26 19.28 -17.22
C LEU A 38 18.73 17.86 -17.57
N GLU A 39 20.04 17.61 -17.67
CA GLU A 39 20.57 16.24 -17.83
C GLU A 39 20.12 15.32 -16.68
N ALA A 40 20.22 15.79 -15.43
CA ALA A 40 19.79 15.04 -14.26
C ALA A 40 18.27 14.79 -14.24
N GLN A 41 17.45 15.78 -14.64
CA GLN A 41 16.00 15.66 -14.78
C GLN A 41 15.60 14.62 -15.84
N MET A 42 16.31 14.63 -16.98
CA MET A 42 16.10 13.67 -18.05
C MET A 42 16.55 12.26 -17.67
N ALA A 43 17.68 12.15 -16.96
CA ALA A 43 18.15 10.89 -16.40
C ALA A 43 17.12 10.32 -15.42
N PHE A 44 16.61 11.13 -14.48
CA PHE A 44 15.55 10.74 -13.56
C PHE A 44 14.28 10.27 -14.29
N SER A 45 13.85 11.00 -15.33
CA SER A 45 12.67 10.64 -16.11
C SER A 45 12.81 9.31 -16.85
N SER A 46 14.02 9.00 -17.33
CA SER A 46 14.32 7.79 -18.11
C SER A 46 14.65 6.57 -17.24
N ARG A 47 15.41 6.78 -16.16
CA ARG A 47 15.80 5.80 -15.15
C ARG A 47 15.64 6.42 -13.76
N ARG A 48 14.64 5.99 -13.01
CA ARG A 48 14.33 6.50 -11.66
C ARG A 48 15.20 5.85 -10.57
N GLY A 49 16.39 5.40 -10.95
CA GLY A 49 17.30 4.65 -10.10
C GLY A 49 18.04 5.51 -9.05
N PRO A 50 18.81 4.87 -8.16
CA PRO A 50 19.47 5.49 -7.00
C PRO A 50 20.37 6.69 -7.35
N GLU A 51 20.95 6.70 -8.54
CA GLU A 51 21.91 7.73 -8.98
C GLU A 51 21.26 9.08 -9.30
N ALA A 52 19.97 9.08 -9.65
CA ALA A 52 19.26 10.28 -10.08
C ALA A 52 19.25 11.37 -8.99
N ALA A 53 19.02 10.99 -7.73
CA ALA A 53 19.03 11.92 -6.60
C ALA A 53 20.40 12.59 -6.43
N ALA A 54 21.49 11.82 -6.52
CA ALA A 54 22.85 12.35 -6.39
C ALA A 54 23.21 13.33 -7.52
N LEU A 55 22.80 13.03 -8.76
CA LEU A 55 23.00 13.93 -9.90
C LEU A 55 22.23 15.25 -9.72
N LEU A 56 20.98 15.18 -9.23
CA LEU A 56 20.16 16.35 -8.96
C LEU A 56 20.74 17.21 -7.82
N VAL A 57 21.23 16.61 -6.73
CA VAL A 57 21.97 17.33 -5.66
C VAL A 57 23.20 18.03 -6.21
N ALA A 58 24.02 17.33 -7.01
CA ALA A 58 25.24 17.89 -7.58
C ALA A 58 24.96 19.05 -8.56
N ALA A 59 23.83 18.99 -9.29
CA ALA A 59 23.38 20.09 -10.13
C ALA A 59 22.87 21.27 -9.31
N ALA A 60 22.05 21.02 -8.29
CA ALA A 60 21.52 22.05 -7.39
C ALA A 60 22.62 22.83 -6.67
N GLN A 61 23.64 22.15 -6.13
CA GLN A 61 24.79 22.76 -5.47
C GLN A 61 25.55 23.75 -6.38
N ARG A 62 25.65 23.43 -7.67
CA ARG A 62 26.31 24.30 -8.67
C ARG A 62 25.46 25.51 -9.04
N LEU A 63 24.14 25.41 -8.88
CA LEU A 63 23.21 26.50 -9.13
C LEU A 63 23.10 27.48 -7.96
N GLU A 64 23.45 27.08 -6.73
CA GLU A 64 23.39 27.92 -5.53
C GLU A 64 23.95 29.36 -5.72
N PRO A 65 25.15 29.57 -6.29
CA PRO A 65 25.69 30.93 -6.44
C PRO A 65 25.02 31.76 -7.55
N PHE A 66 24.26 31.14 -8.46
CA PHE A 66 23.73 31.80 -9.66
C PHE A 66 22.20 31.96 -9.63
N ASP A 67 21.48 30.98 -9.12
CA ASP A 67 20.01 30.95 -9.09
C ASP A 67 19.51 30.07 -7.92
N ALA A 68 19.38 30.69 -6.74
CA ALA A 68 18.92 30.00 -5.55
C ALA A 68 17.50 29.40 -5.70
N ARG A 69 16.65 29.99 -6.54
CA ARG A 69 15.30 29.48 -6.79
C ARG A 69 15.36 28.19 -7.59
N LEU A 70 16.17 28.15 -8.65
CA LEU A 70 16.34 26.95 -9.45
C LEU A 70 17.10 25.84 -8.70
N ALA A 71 18.07 26.21 -7.84
CA ALA A 71 18.74 25.26 -6.95
C ALA A 71 17.74 24.54 -6.03
N ARG A 72 16.77 25.27 -5.45
CA ARG A 72 15.69 24.67 -4.64
C ARG A 72 14.83 23.68 -5.42
N VAL A 73 14.52 23.98 -6.69
CA VAL A 73 13.78 23.05 -7.55
C VAL A 73 14.60 21.76 -7.73
N GLY A 74 15.90 21.88 -8.03
CA GLY A 74 16.78 20.71 -8.15
C GLY A 74 16.88 19.89 -6.86
N TYR A 75 16.96 20.54 -5.69
CA TYR A 75 16.93 19.86 -4.40
C TYR A 75 15.61 19.15 -4.12
N LEU A 76 14.49 19.80 -4.44
CA LEU A 76 13.18 19.20 -4.27
C LEU A 76 13.01 17.98 -5.17
N GLU A 77 13.40 18.08 -6.44
CA GLU A 77 13.45 16.94 -7.36
C GLU A 77 14.38 15.84 -6.87
N ALA A 78 15.51 16.17 -6.24
CA ALA A 78 16.41 15.19 -5.64
C ALA A 78 15.74 14.41 -4.50
N ILE A 79 14.99 15.10 -3.63
CA ILE A 79 14.19 14.44 -2.57
C ILE A 79 13.18 13.48 -3.21
N TRP A 80 12.44 13.94 -4.23
CA TRP A 80 11.47 13.09 -4.92
C TRP A 80 12.14 11.89 -5.59
N ALA A 81 13.28 12.08 -6.24
CA ALA A 81 14.04 11.00 -6.87
C ALA A 81 14.51 9.96 -5.85
N ALA A 82 15.06 10.40 -4.72
CA ALA A 82 15.47 9.51 -3.63
C ALA A 82 14.26 8.74 -3.08
N SER A 83 13.13 9.43 -2.86
CA SER A 83 11.92 8.78 -2.38
C SER A 83 11.31 7.81 -3.39
N PHE A 84 11.39 8.09 -4.69
CA PHE A 84 10.91 7.19 -5.76
C PHE A 84 11.71 5.91 -5.87
N ALA A 85 13.04 6.03 -5.77
CA ALA A 85 13.93 4.91 -5.73
C ALA A 85 13.63 4.02 -4.51
N GLY A 86 13.19 4.62 -3.39
CA GLY A 86 12.67 3.90 -2.22
C GLY A 86 13.70 2.88 -1.72
N HIS A 87 13.29 1.62 -1.60
CA HIS A 87 14.17 0.52 -1.19
C HIS A 87 15.34 0.22 -2.15
N LEU A 88 15.30 0.70 -3.40
CA LEU A 88 16.37 0.55 -4.39
C LEU A 88 17.38 1.72 -4.31
N ALA A 89 17.06 2.74 -3.51
CA ALA A 89 17.99 3.81 -3.18
C ALA A 89 19.08 3.34 -2.21
N HIS A 90 20.17 4.10 -2.09
CA HIS A 90 21.02 3.98 -0.92
C HIS A 90 20.19 4.28 0.35
N PRO A 91 20.34 3.53 1.47
CA PRO A 91 19.49 3.73 2.65
C PRO A 91 19.47 5.16 3.20
N SER A 92 20.59 5.89 3.07
CA SER A 92 20.70 7.30 3.48
C SER A 92 20.28 8.30 2.40
N ALA A 93 19.78 7.89 1.23
CA ALA A 93 19.64 8.80 0.09
C ALA A 93 18.77 10.04 0.40
N THR A 94 17.67 9.87 1.13
CA THR A 94 16.83 11.01 1.54
C THR A 94 17.50 11.87 2.61
N ASP A 95 18.25 11.26 3.53
CA ASP A 95 19.03 11.95 4.57
C ASP A 95 20.19 12.76 3.97
N ASP A 96 20.88 12.20 2.97
CA ASP A 96 21.99 12.84 2.26
C ASP A 96 21.51 14.07 1.49
N VAL A 97 20.35 13.98 0.83
CA VAL A 97 19.72 15.13 0.19
C VAL A 97 19.34 16.18 1.24
N ALA A 98 18.73 15.78 2.35
CA ALA A 98 18.35 16.69 3.42
C ALA A 98 19.57 17.39 4.05
N ALA A 99 20.68 16.68 4.22
CA ALA A 99 21.94 17.23 4.69
C ALA A 99 22.54 18.24 3.69
N ALA A 100 22.48 17.94 2.39
CA ALA A 100 22.92 18.87 1.35
C ALA A 100 22.11 20.18 1.37
N VAL A 101 20.79 20.09 1.52
CA VAL A 101 19.91 21.27 1.62
C VAL A 101 20.22 22.11 2.86
N ARG A 102 20.51 21.47 4.01
CA ARG A 102 20.90 22.18 5.24
C ARG A 102 22.24 22.90 5.13
N ALA A 103 23.17 22.33 4.35
CA ALA A 103 24.47 22.94 4.09
C ALA A 103 24.38 24.12 3.10
N ALA A 104 23.37 24.11 2.23
CA ALA A 104 23.15 25.15 1.23
C ALA A 104 22.82 26.49 1.90
N ARG A 105 23.52 27.56 1.51
CA ARG A 105 23.26 28.93 2.00
C ARG A 105 22.14 29.59 1.21
N MET A 106 20.93 29.05 1.34
CA MET A 106 19.76 29.59 0.69
C MET A 106 19.08 30.61 1.62
N GLY A 107 18.68 31.78 1.10
CA GLY A 107 17.99 32.83 1.89
C GLY A 107 16.66 32.36 2.47
N ALA A 108 15.98 33.19 3.27
CA ALA A 108 14.71 32.80 3.90
C ALA A 108 13.63 32.36 2.88
N PRO A 109 12.80 31.35 3.20
CA PRO A 109 11.71 30.88 2.34
C PRO A 109 10.65 31.98 2.14
N ARG A 110 10.10 32.13 0.93
CA ARG A 110 9.15 33.20 0.58
C ARG A 110 7.85 32.72 -0.06
N GLY A 111 7.66 31.41 -0.24
CA GLY A 111 6.44 30.82 -0.82
C GLY A 111 6.24 29.32 -0.52
N PRO A 112 5.12 28.75 -0.97
CA PRO A 112 4.73 27.37 -0.63
C PRO A 112 5.78 26.32 -1.00
N SER A 113 6.41 26.44 -2.18
CA SER A 113 7.41 25.47 -2.65
C SER A 113 8.69 25.47 -1.81
N GLU A 114 9.05 26.60 -1.19
CA GLU A 114 10.19 26.67 -0.27
C GLU A 114 9.83 26.11 1.11
N GLN A 115 8.62 26.39 1.60
CA GLN A 115 8.11 25.77 2.82
C GLN A 115 7.98 24.24 2.68
N LEU A 116 7.63 23.76 1.49
CA LEU A 116 7.62 22.34 1.14
C LEU A 116 9.01 21.73 1.32
N LEU A 117 10.04 22.33 0.69
CA LEU A 117 11.41 21.84 0.79
C LEU A 117 11.88 21.80 2.25
N ASP A 118 11.70 22.88 3.01
CA ASP A 118 12.09 22.93 4.42
C ASP A 118 11.34 21.88 5.25
N GLY A 119 10.04 21.72 5.02
CA GLY A 119 9.22 20.71 5.69
C GLY A 119 9.66 19.28 5.39
N LEU A 120 10.06 18.99 4.14
CA LEU A 120 10.59 17.68 3.74
C LEU A 120 11.97 17.43 4.36
N VAL A 121 12.84 18.43 4.38
CA VAL A 121 14.16 18.35 5.02
C VAL A 121 14.02 18.06 6.51
N THR A 122 13.15 18.79 7.23
CA THR A 122 12.86 18.54 8.65
C THR A 122 12.25 17.15 8.86
N ARG A 123 11.37 16.72 7.95
CA ARG A 123 10.74 15.38 8.03
C ARG A 123 11.78 14.26 7.94
N PHE A 124 12.67 14.31 6.96
CA PHE A 124 13.65 13.25 6.73
C PHE A 124 14.80 13.31 7.73
N ALA A 125 15.37 14.49 7.96
CA ALA A 125 16.56 14.60 8.81
C ALA A 125 16.26 14.67 10.33
N ASP A 126 15.04 15.02 10.76
CA ASP A 126 14.68 15.04 12.18
C ASP A 126 13.59 14.02 12.52
N SER A 127 12.37 14.20 12.01
CA SER A 127 11.26 13.23 12.15
C SER A 127 10.02 13.68 11.39
N TYR A 128 9.15 12.72 11.03
CA TYR A 128 7.81 13.00 10.49
C TYR A 128 7.05 14.03 11.33
N ARG A 129 7.05 13.85 12.66
CA ARG A 129 6.34 14.73 13.61
C ARG A 129 6.83 16.17 13.56
N ALA A 130 8.14 16.39 13.36
CA ALA A 130 8.71 17.73 13.26
C ALA A 130 8.35 18.39 11.91
N GLY A 131 8.38 17.64 10.81
CA GLY A 131 8.10 18.16 9.47
C GLY A 131 6.62 18.38 9.17
N ALA A 132 5.71 17.55 9.71
CA ALA A 132 4.29 17.56 9.35
C ALA A 132 3.61 18.94 9.49
N PRO A 133 3.78 19.72 10.58
CA PRO A 133 3.16 21.05 10.68
C PRO A 133 3.65 22.06 9.65
N MET A 134 4.91 21.94 9.18
CA MET A 134 5.45 22.77 8.10
C MET A 134 4.81 22.37 6.76
N LEU A 135 4.74 21.08 6.49
CA LEU A 135 4.14 20.53 5.29
C LEU A 135 2.64 20.84 5.18
N GLN A 136 1.90 20.77 6.29
CA GLN A 136 0.49 21.18 6.35
C GLN A 136 0.28 22.67 6.08
N ARG A 137 1.22 23.53 6.49
CA ARG A 137 1.19 24.96 6.14
C ARG A 137 1.42 25.15 4.64
N ALA A 138 2.46 24.52 4.09
CA ALA A 138 2.76 24.56 2.66
C ALA A 138 1.57 24.08 1.82
N LEU A 139 0.93 22.97 2.22
CA LEU A 139 -0.23 22.41 1.54
C LEU A 139 -1.46 23.34 1.60
N ARG A 140 -1.70 24.02 2.73
CA ARG A 140 -2.77 25.02 2.85
C ARG A 140 -2.50 26.26 2.01
N ASP A 141 -1.26 26.72 1.99
CA ASP A 141 -0.87 27.93 1.27
C ASP A 141 -0.92 27.71 -0.25
N VAL A 142 -0.46 26.55 -0.76
CA VAL A 142 -0.58 26.23 -2.20
C VAL A 142 -2.04 26.07 -2.64
N ARG A 143 -2.91 25.50 -1.80
CA ARG A 143 -4.34 25.41 -2.12
C ARG A 143 -5.02 26.78 -2.24
N ARG A 144 -4.51 27.80 -1.55
CA ARG A 144 -5.01 29.18 -1.63
C ARG A 144 -4.41 29.95 -2.80
N ALA A 145 -3.14 29.74 -3.09
CA ALA A 145 -2.42 30.40 -4.19
C ALA A 145 -2.68 29.77 -5.56
N GLU A 146 -3.27 28.58 -5.57
CA GLU A 146 -3.30 27.61 -6.68
C GLU A 146 -1.91 27.08 -7.06
N PRO A 147 -1.78 25.78 -7.39
CA PRO A 147 -0.53 25.23 -7.92
C PRO A 147 -0.13 25.89 -9.24
N ASP A 148 1.18 26.06 -9.45
CA ASP A 148 1.76 26.68 -10.66
C ASP A 148 2.17 25.65 -11.73
N GLY A 149 1.81 24.37 -11.55
CA GLY A 149 2.14 23.28 -12.45
C GLY A 149 3.52 22.65 -12.23
N LEU A 150 4.48 23.35 -11.60
CA LEU A 150 5.87 22.90 -11.49
C LEU A 150 6.04 21.69 -10.56
N LEU A 151 5.11 21.51 -9.62
CA LEU A 151 5.19 20.54 -8.53
C LEU A 151 3.85 19.82 -8.26
N ASP A 152 2.92 19.81 -9.21
CA ASP A 152 1.56 19.34 -8.97
C ASP A 152 1.50 17.91 -8.40
N MET A 153 2.37 17.03 -8.89
CA MET A 153 2.49 15.67 -8.37
C MET A 153 2.96 15.61 -6.93
N ALA A 154 3.98 16.40 -6.60
CA ALA A 154 4.53 16.51 -5.25
C ALA A 154 3.45 16.95 -4.25
N TRP A 155 2.58 17.88 -4.66
CA TRP A 155 1.48 18.37 -3.82
C TRP A 155 0.42 17.31 -3.58
N VAL A 156 0.01 16.58 -4.61
CA VAL A 156 -0.95 15.49 -4.42
C VAL A 156 -0.38 14.42 -3.51
N TRP A 157 0.90 14.09 -3.67
CA TRP A 157 1.52 13.07 -2.84
C TRP A 157 1.71 13.49 -1.40
N LEU A 158 2.04 14.75 -1.20
CA LEU A 158 2.07 15.30 0.15
C LEU A 158 0.68 15.24 0.80
N ALA A 159 -0.39 15.55 0.06
CA ALA A 159 -1.74 15.46 0.60
C ALA A 159 -2.08 14.05 1.09
N VAL A 160 -1.69 13.02 0.34
CA VAL A 160 -1.91 11.65 0.79
C VAL A 160 -1.00 11.27 1.96
N ASP A 161 0.26 11.67 1.95
CA ASP A 161 1.19 11.39 3.03
C ASP A 161 0.79 12.07 4.37
N LEU A 162 0.10 13.21 4.27
CA LEU A 162 -0.54 13.91 5.39
C LEU A 162 -1.97 13.43 5.67
N TYR A 163 -2.44 12.38 4.99
CA TYR A 163 -3.80 11.85 5.13
C TYR A 163 -4.89 12.94 4.92
N ASP A 164 -4.66 13.95 4.08
CA ASP A 164 -5.64 14.99 3.79
C ASP A 164 -6.48 14.61 2.56
N ALA A 165 -7.60 13.91 2.80
CA ALA A 165 -8.50 13.44 1.75
C ALA A 165 -9.12 14.56 0.91
N GLY A 166 -9.28 15.75 1.49
CA GLY A 166 -9.82 16.93 0.81
C GLY A 166 -8.78 17.56 -0.11
N ALA A 167 -7.58 17.82 0.40
CA ALA A 167 -6.47 18.31 -0.40
C ALA A 167 -6.11 17.33 -1.52
N TRP A 168 -6.12 16.01 -1.26
CA TRP A 168 -5.87 15.00 -2.28
C TRP A 168 -6.86 15.14 -3.44
N PHE A 169 -8.17 15.21 -3.15
CA PHE A 169 -9.19 15.32 -4.18
C PHE A 169 -9.10 16.64 -4.96
N GLU A 170 -8.94 17.76 -4.27
CA GLU A 170 -8.86 19.08 -4.89
C GLU A 170 -7.65 19.19 -5.84
N LEU A 171 -6.48 18.77 -5.37
CA LEU A 171 -5.23 18.86 -6.13
C LEU A 171 -5.23 17.87 -7.30
N ALA A 172 -5.69 16.63 -7.12
CA ALA A 172 -5.78 15.66 -8.21
C ALA A 172 -6.75 16.14 -9.31
N ARG A 173 -7.87 16.75 -8.93
CA ARG A 173 -8.81 17.36 -9.90
C ARG A 173 -8.22 18.58 -10.59
N HIS A 174 -7.50 19.43 -9.87
CA HIS A 174 -6.79 20.57 -10.45
C HIS A 174 -5.79 20.09 -11.50
N GLN A 175 -4.99 19.08 -11.18
CA GLN A 175 -4.01 18.53 -12.10
C GLN A 175 -4.63 17.98 -13.40
N VAL A 176 -5.74 17.24 -13.31
CA VAL A 176 -6.44 16.76 -14.51
C VAL A 176 -6.96 17.92 -15.36
N ARG A 177 -7.51 18.97 -14.75
CA ARG A 177 -7.96 20.17 -15.47
C ARG A 177 -6.79 20.88 -16.14
N ALA A 178 -5.73 21.18 -15.39
CA ALA A 178 -4.54 21.86 -15.91
C ALA A 178 -3.91 21.08 -17.07
N ALA A 179 -3.79 19.76 -16.96
CA ALA A 179 -3.25 18.91 -18.03
C ALA A 179 -4.15 18.92 -19.29
N ARG A 180 -5.48 18.97 -19.13
CA ARG A 180 -6.43 19.08 -20.24
C ARG A 180 -6.37 20.46 -20.91
N ASP A 181 -6.40 21.52 -20.11
CA ASP A 181 -6.37 22.91 -20.61
C ASP A 181 -5.07 23.21 -21.37
N ALA A 182 -3.95 22.61 -20.93
CA ALA A 182 -2.66 22.73 -21.59
C ALA A 182 -2.45 21.75 -22.76
N GLY A 183 -3.36 20.78 -22.99
CA GLY A 183 -3.17 19.72 -23.98
C GLY A 183 -1.96 18.80 -23.68
N ALA A 184 -1.57 18.67 -22.41
CA ALA A 184 -0.38 17.96 -21.97
C ALA A 184 -0.60 16.44 -21.89
N LEU A 185 -0.70 15.77 -23.04
CA LEU A 185 -0.98 14.33 -23.15
C LEU A 185 0.06 13.41 -22.50
N THR A 186 1.25 13.93 -22.17
CA THR A 186 2.31 13.19 -21.47
C THR A 186 2.10 13.18 -19.95
N VAL A 187 1.45 14.21 -19.39
CA VAL A 187 1.19 14.37 -17.96
C VAL A 187 -0.23 13.91 -17.60
N LEU A 188 -1.19 14.03 -18.53
CA LEU A 188 -2.60 13.71 -18.29
C LEU A 188 -2.82 12.26 -17.77
N PRO A 189 -2.19 11.19 -18.32
CA PRO A 189 -2.35 9.84 -17.77
C PRO A 189 -1.97 9.73 -16.30
N LEU A 190 -0.90 10.42 -15.88
CA LEU A 190 -0.46 10.45 -14.48
C LEU A 190 -1.48 11.14 -13.58
N ALA A 191 -2.03 12.27 -14.03
CA ALA A 191 -3.06 13.00 -13.31
C ALA A 191 -4.35 12.15 -13.16
N LEU A 192 -4.75 11.47 -14.24
CA LEU A 192 -5.91 10.57 -14.26
C LEU A 192 -5.74 9.40 -13.28
N HIS A 193 -4.57 8.76 -13.23
CA HIS A 193 -4.31 7.70 -12.26
C HIS A 193 -4.40 8.19 -10.81
N THR A 194 -3.90 9.40 -10.55
CA THR A 194 -3.89 9.97 -9.20
C THR A 194 -5.30 10.33 -8.73
N LEU A 195 -6.13 10.86 -9.63
CA LEU A 195 -7.55 11.09 -9.38
C LEU A 195 -8.32 9.76 -9.24
N ALA A 196 -8.01 8.76 -10.08
CA ALA A 196 -8.60 7.43 -9.99
C ALA A 196 -8.34 6.79 -8.62
N SER A 197 -7.11 6.83 -8.10
CA SER A 197 -6.81 6.35 -6.75
C SER A 197 -7.66 7.04 -5.66
N ARG A 198 -7.96 8.34 -5.81
CA ARG A 198 -8.87 9.04 -4.87
C ARG A 198 -10.30 8.54 -4.98
N HIS A 199 -10.78 8.27 -6.20
CA HIS A 199 -12.11 7.67 -6.42
C HIS A 199 -12.18 6.25 -5.87
N VAL A 200 -11.12 5.45 -5.99
CA VAL A 200 -11.03 4.13 -5.33
C VAL A 200 -11.22 4.28 -3.82
N ALA A 201 -10.50 5.20 -3.18
CA ALA A 201 -10.63 5.44 -1.74
C ALA A 201 -12.04 5.90 -1.32
N ALA A 202 -12.75 6.63 -2.19
CA ALA A 202 -14.16 7.02 -2.00
C ALA A 202 -15.16 5.88 -2.25
N GLY A 203 -14.71 4.72 -2.76
CA GLY A 203 -15.59 3.61 -3.16
C GLY A 203 -16.24 3.79 -4.54
N GLU A 204 -15.78 4.76 -5.33
CA GLU A 204 -16.33 5.08 -6.66
C GLU A 204 -15.55 4.32 -7.75
N LEU A 205 -15.58 2.98 -7.69
CA LEU A 205 -14.65 2.13 -8.47
C LEU A 205 -14.91 2.19 -9.98
N GLU A 206 -16.16 2.35 -10.41
CA GLU A 206 -16.51 2.51 -11.83
C GLU A 206 -15.99 3.82 -12.41
N HIS A 207 -16.04 4.91 -11.63
CA HIS A 207 -15.46 6.20 -12.02
C HIS A 207 -13.94 6.09 -12.11
N ALA A 208 -13.31 5.43 -11.14
CA ALA A 208 -11.87 5.16 -11.19
C ALA A 208 -11.49 4.34 -12.45
N ALA A 209 -12.24 3.29 -12.76
CA ALA A 209 -12.01 2.45 -13.93
C ALA A 209 -12.13 3.25 -15.25
N THR A 210 -13.10 4.16 -15.34
CA THR A 210 -13.27 5.05 -16.50
C THR A 210 -12.07 5.96 -16.70
N LEU A 211 -11.57 6.60 -15.64
CA LEU A 211 -10.37 7.45 -15.69
C LEU A 211 -9.12 6.67 -16.12
N LEU A 212 -8.99 5.42 -15.65
CA LEU A 212 -7.87 4.55 -16.02
C LEU A 212 -7.97 4.04 -17.46
N ALA A 213 -9.17 3.83 -17.98
CA ALA A 213 -9.39 3.49 -19.39
C ALA A 213 -9.02 4.67 -20.32
N GLU A 214 -9.37 5.90 -19.93
CA GLU A 214 -8.93 7.11 -20.63
C GLU A 214 -7.40 7.24 -20.62
N ALA A 215 -6.76 7.04 -19.47
CA ALA A 215 -5.31 7.08 -19.34
C ALA A 215 -4.62 6.05 -20.23
N ASP A 216 -5.17 4.83 -20.33
CA ASP A 216 -4.68 3.77 -21.21
C ASP A 216 -4.77 4.14 -22.68
N SER A 217 -5.91 4.71 -23.11
CA SER A 217 -6.11 5.15 -24.49
C SER A 217 -5.08 6.21 -24.88
N ILE A 218 -4.83 7.17 -23.99
CA ILE A 218 -3.81 8.22 -24.22
C ILE A 218 -2.43 7.58 -24.30
N THR A 219 -2.07 6.75 -23.33
CA THR A 219 -0.76 6.10 -23.26
C THR A 219 -0.46 5.24 -24.49
N ALA A 220 -1.47 4.50 -24.97
CA ALA A 220 -1.36 3.70 -26.19
C ALA A 220 -1.13 4.56 -27.44
N SER A 221 -1.75 5.76 -27.49
CA SER A 221 -1.60 6.69 -28.60
C SER A 221 -0.27 7.45 -28.59
N THR A 222 0.30 7.73 -27.42
CA THR A 222 1.54 8.50 -27.27
C THR A 222 2.79 7.62 -27.21
N GLY A 223 2.66 6.32 -26.97
CA GLY A 223 3.79 5.39 -26.81
C GLY A 223 4.51 5.51 -25.47
N ASN A 224 3.91 6.20 -24.49
CA ASN A 224 4.51 6.36 -23.16
C ASN A 224 4.46 5.06 -22.34
N ALA A 225 5.31 4.98 -21.32
CA ALA A 225 5.27 3.86 -20.38
C ALA A 225 3.94 3.82 -19.60
N ARG A 226 3.36 2.62 -19.49
CA ARG A 226 2.12 2.40 -18.72
C ARG A 226 2.36 2.64 -17.23
N MET A 227 1.42 3.36 -16.62
CA MET A 227 1.37 3.57 -15.18
C MET A 227 0.48 2.52 -14.51
N SER A 228 0.74 2.23 -13.23
CA SER A 228 0.05 1.13 -12.54
C SER A 228 -0.54 1.49 -11.18
N HIS A 229 -0.22 2.63 -10.56
CA HIS A 229 -0.63 2.91 -9.16
C HIS A 229 -2.17 2.95 -8.97
N GLY A 230 -2.90 3.64 -9.84
CA GLY A 230 -4.38 3.60 -9.80
C GLY A 230 -4.98 2.21 -10.05
N ARG A 231 -4.34 1.39 -10.89
CA ARG A 231 -4.76 0.01 -11.16
C ARG A 231 -4.50 -0.91 -9.98
N LEU A 232 -3.36 -0.76 -9.31
CA LEU A 232 -3.04 -1.48 -8.08
C LEU A 232 -4.05 -1.17 -6.97
N ALA A 233 -4.49 0.08 -6.85
CA ALA A 233 -5.53 0.46 -5.90
C ALA A 233 -6.87 -0.24 -6.17
N LEU A 234 -7.29 -0.38 -7.43
CA LEU A 234 -8.47 -1.18 -7.80
C LEU A 234 -8.26 -2.68 -7.53
N ALA A 235 -7.12 -3.21 -7.97
CA ALA A 235 -6.79 -4.63 -7.82
C ALA A 235 -6.77 -5.08 -6.35
N ALA A 236 -6.36 -4.19 -5.45
CA ALA A 236 -6.37 -4.41 -4.01
C ALA A 236 -7.77 -4.71 -3.43
N LEU A 237 -8.86 -4.30 -4.11
CA LEU A 237 -10.24 -4.57 -3.69
C LEU A 237 -10.85 -5.83 -4.32
N GLY A 238 -10.08 -6.49 -5.18
CA GLY A 238 -10.44 -7.74 -5.84
C GLY A 238 -10.87 -7.54 -7.30
N CYS A 239 -10.02 -7.98 -8.23
CA CYS A 239 -10.33 -8.19 -9.64
C CYS A 239 -9.65 -9.47 -10.13
N ASP A 240 -10.09 -10.02 -11.26
CA ASP A 240 -9.63 -11.33 -11.74
C ASP A 240 -8.12 -11.39 -12.03
N ASP A 241 -7.51 -10.27 -12.42
CA ASP A 241 -6.10 -10.15 -12.79
C ASP A 241 -5.22 -9.54 -11.69
N ALA A 242 -5.74 -9.37 -10.46
CA ALA A 242 -5.05 -8.64 -9.39
C ALA A 242 -3.63 -9.17 -9.10
N HIS A 243 -3.46 -10.49 -8.99
CA HIS A 243 -2.16 -11.11 -8.74
C HIS A 243 -1.16 -10.84 -9.88
N THR A 244 -1.61 -10.96 -11.14
CA THR A 244 -0.78 -10.69 -12.31
C THR A 244 -0.34 -9.23 -12.37
N LEU A 245 -1.24 -8.30 -12.04
CA LEU A 245 -0.93 -6.87 -11.97
C LEU A 245 0.09 -6.56 -10.87
N ILE A 246 -0.08 -7.14 -9.68
CA ILE A 246 0.85 -6.99 -8.54
C ILE A 246 2.25 -7.51 -8.92
N ASP A 247 2.34 -8.75 -9.41
CA ASP A 247 3.62 -9.36 -9.79
C ASP A 247 4.33 -8.57 -10.89
N SER A 248 3.57 -8.11 -11.90
CA SER A 248 4.11 -7.29 -12.97
C SER A 248 4.60 -5.94 -12.48
N ALA A 249 3.90 -5.31 -11.54
CA ALA A 249 4.31 -4.03 -10.96
C ALA A 249 5.58 -4.16 -10.11
N ILE A 250 5.72 -5.23 -9.31
CA ILE A 250 6.96 -5.49 -8.55
C ILE A 250 8.14 -5.68 -9.50
N ARG A 251 7.99 -6.51 -10.52
CA ARG A 251 9.04 -6.75 -11.53
C ARG A 251 9.42 -5.46 -12.26
N THR A 252 8.43 -4.76 -12.80
CA THR A 252 8.64 -3.50 -13.55
C THR A 252 9.28 -2.43 -12.68
N GLY A 253 8.82 -2.29 -11.44
CA GLY A 253 9.39 -1.35 -10.46
C GLY A 253 10.85 -1.67 -10.19
N THR A 254 11.17 -2.95 -9.95
CA THR A 254 12.54 -3.41 -9.71
C THR A 254 13.45 -3.15 -10.92
N GLU A 255 13.01 -3.52 -12.13
CA GLU A 255 13.79 -3.34 -13.37
C GLU A 255 14.06 -1.87 -13.69
N ARG A 256 13.13 -0.98 -13.34
CA ARG A 256 13.24 0.47 -13.61
C ARG A 256 13.89 1.28 -12.49
N GLY A 257 14.19 0.64 -11.35
CA GLY A 257 14.67 1.35 -10.15
C GLY A 257 13.58 2.11 -9.40
N GLU A 258 12.30 1.81 -9.63
CA GLU A 258 11.14 2.47 -9.02
C GLU A 258 10.64 1.69 -7.79
N GLY A 259 11.33 1.84 -6.67
CA GLY A 259 10.97 1.17 -5.41
C GLY A 259 9.57 1.50 -4.90
N VAL A 260 9.09 2.73 -5.12
CA VAL A 260 7.71 3.12 -4.76
C VAL A 260 6.68 2.27 -5.48
N LEU A 261 6.89 1.92 -6.76
CA LEU A 261 5.96 1.06 -7.50
C LEU A 261 5.90 -0.35 -6.91
N ALA A 262 7.07 -0.90 -6.53
CA ALA A 262 7.12 -2.19 -5.85
C ALA A 262 6.40 -2.13 -4.49
N GLY A 263 6.65 -1.10 -3.68
CA GLY A 263 5.98 -0.90 -2.39
C GLY A 263 4.46 -0.75 -2.52
N LEU A 264 3.97 0.01 -3.51
CA LEU A 264 2.53 0.12 -3.79
C LEU A 264 1.91 -1.22 -4.17
N ALA A 265 2.64 -2.07 -4.91
CA ALA A 265 2.17 -3.40 -5.28
C ALA A 265 2.14 -4.35 -4.06
N GLU A 266 3.13 -4.27 -3.18
CA GLU A 266 3.17 -5.01 -1.92
C GLU A 266 2.03 -4.57 -0.98
N HIS A 267 1.75 -3.27 -0.89
CA HIS A 267 0.59 -2.75 -0.18
C HIS A 267 -0.75 -3.24 -0.77
N ALA A 268 -0.87 -3.24 -2.10
CA ALA A 268 -2.05 -3.77 -2.79
C ALA A 268 -2.25 -5.26 -2.51
N ALA A 269 -1.16 -6.05 -2.48
CA ALA A 269 -1.19 -7.46 -2.12
C ALA A 269 -1.65 -7.67 -0.68
N ALA A 270 -1.10 -6.91 0.28
CA ALA A 270 -1.51 -6.97 1.68
C ALA A 270 -3.00 -6.66 1.84
N THR A 271 -3.47 -5.62 1.16
CA THR A 271 -4.87 -5.18 1.16
C THR A 271 -5.79 -6.25 0.57
N LEU A 272 -5.41 -6.84 -0.57
CA LEU A 272 -6.15 -7.92 -1.24
C LEU A 272 -6.27 -9.14 -0.32
N HIS A 273 -5.17 -9.61 0.25
CA HIS A 273 -5.16 -10.79 1.11
C HIS A 273 -5.91 -10.56 2.43
N ASN A 274 -5.85 -9.35 3.01
CA ASN A 274 -6.73 -8.98 4.12
C ASN A 274 -8.20 -9.03 3.68
N GLY A 275 -8.53 -8.50 2.50
CA GLY A 275 -9.88 -8.61 1.92
C GLY A 275 -10.36 -10.04 1.81
N LEU A 276 -9.51 -10.92 1.28
CA LEU A 276 -9.81 -12.35 1.14
C LEU A 276 -9.84 -13.11 2.48
N GLY A 277 -9.40 -12.50 3.59
CA GLY A 277 -9.25 -13.15 4.89
C GLY A 277 -8.06 -14.12 4.97
N GLN A 278 -7.10 -13.98 4.06
CA GLN A 278 -5.86 -14.76 3.98
C GLN A 278 -4.76 -14.06 4.80
N HIS A 279 -4.95 -13.98 6.11
CA HIS A 279 -4.16 -13.10 6.99
C HIS A 279 -2.67 -13.43 7.06
N GLU A 280 -2.26 -14.69 6.90
CA GLU A 280 -0.84 -15.08 6.86
C GLU A 280 -0.13 -14.49 5.62
N GLU A 281 -0.78 -14.54 4.46
CA GLU A 281 -0.25 -13.93 3.24
C GLU A 281 -0.26 -12.40 3.34
N ALA A 282 -1.35 -11.83 3.88
CA ALA A 282 -1.44 -10.39 4.13
C ALA A 282 -0.31 -9.91 5.05
N LEU A 283 -0.01 -10.67 6.11
CA LEU A 283 1.06 -10.37 7.04
C LEU A 283 2.43 -10.42 6.37
N ARG A 284 2.68 -11.42 5.50
CA ARG A 284 3.93 -11.52 4.74
C ARG A 284 4.14 -10.28 3.86
N TRP A 285 3.11 -9.88 3.10
CA TRP A 285 3.19 -8.73 2.22
C TRP A 285 3.29 -7.40 2.97
N ALA A 286 2.52 -7.22 4.04
CA ALA A 286 2.56 -5.99 4.84
C ALA A 286 3.91 -5.81 5.56
N ARG A 287 4.50 -6.90 6.08
CA ARG A 287 5.87 -6.85 6.65
C ARG A 287 6.89 -6.46 5.60
N ARG A 288 6.80 -7.09 4.43
CA ARG A 288 7.70 -6.82 3.30
C ARG A 288 7.67 -5.35 2.90
N GLU A 289 6.50 -4.75 2.78
CA GLU A 289 6.38 -3.32 2.43
C GLU A 289 7.01 -2.42 3.51
N VAL A 290 6.64 -2.64 4.77
CA VAL A 290 7.08 -1.80 5.90
C VAL A 290 8.59 -1.90 6.14
N GLU A 291 9.17 -3.11 6.02
CA GLU A 291 10.61 -3.34 6.22
C GLU A 291 11.45 -2.74 5.08
N HIS A 292 10.95 -2.80 3.84
CA HIS A 292 11.68 -2.28 2.70
C HIS A 292 11.52 -0.77 2.50
N ASN A 293 10.49 -0.14 3.08
CA ASN A 293 10.13 1.24 2.74
C ASN A 293 10.11 2.24 3.91
N PRO A 294 11.15 2.30 4.79
CA PRO A 294 11.11 3.16 5.99
C PRO A 294 11.05 4.67 5.68
N HIS A 295 11.51 5.09 4.50
CA HIS A 295 11.62 6.50 4.08
C HIS A 295 10.62 6.91 2.99
N ALA A 296 9.61 6.08 2.73
CA ALA A 296 8.57 6.39 1.75
C ALA A 296 7.79 7.67 2.11
N PHE A 297 7.42 8.44 1.07
CA PHE A 297 6.08 9.00 1.08
C PHE A 297 5.11 7.83 1.05
N TYR A 298 3.97 7.93 1.75
CA TYR A 298 2.95 6.86 1.79
C TYR A 298 3.30 5.65 2.65
N SER A 299 3.22 5.77 3.97
CA SER A 299 3.20 4.60 4.85
C SER A 299 1.76 4.12 5.06
N THR A 300 1.15 3.54 4.02
CA THR A 300 -0.24 3.03 4.08
C THR A 300 -0.34 1.55 4.48
N ALA A 301 0.75 0.78 4.39
CA ALA A 301 0.71 -0.63 4.78
C ALA A 301 0.73 -0.87 6.30
N LEU A 302 1.04 0.14 7.12
CA LEU A 302 1.00 -0.01 8.58
C LEU A 302 -0.39 -0.42 9.08
N GLY A 303 -1.46 0.09 8.48
CA GLY A 303 -2.84 -0.35 8.80
C GLY A 303 -3.07 -1.82 8.45
N GLU A 304 -2.60 -2.25 7.28
CA GLU A 304 -2.67 -3.65 6.84
C GLU A 304 -1.84 -4.57 7.73
N LEU A 305 -0.67 -4.11 8.19
CA LEU A 305 0.22 -4.83 9.09
C LEU A 305 -0.43 -5.02 10.46
N VAL A 306 -1.09 -3.99 11.01
CA VAL A 306 -1.85 -4.11 12.27
C VAL A 306 -2.98 -5.13 12.12
N GLU A 307 -3.79 -5.02 11.05
CA GLU A 307 -4.90 -5.94 10.80
C GLU A 307 -4.43 -7.39 10.67
N ALA A 308 -3.43 -7.64 9.81
CA ALA A 308 -2.92 -8.98 9.57
C ALA A 308 -2.23 -9.57 10.80
N ALA A 309 -1.41 -8.79 11.52
CA ALA A 309 -0.74 -9.25 12.74
C ALA A 309 -1.75 -9.59 13.85
N ALA A 310 -2.77 -8.75 14.06
CA ALA A 310 -3.82 -9.01 15.03
C ALA A 310 -4.63 -10.28 14.68
N ALA A 311 -4.96 -10.47 13.40
CA ALA A 311 -5.68 -11.66 12.94
C ALA A 311 -4.84 -12.96 13.07
N CYS A 312 -3.52 -12.86 12.90
CA CYS A 312 -2.59 -13.97 13.13
C CYS A 312 -2.23 -14.19 14.62
N GLY A 313 -2.71 -13.35 15.54
CA GLY A 313 -2.41 -13.45 16.97
C GLY A 313 -1.01 -12.94 17.38
N ASP A 314 -0.31 -12.23 16.49
CA ASP A 314 0.98 -11.59 16.80
C ASP A 314 0.75 -10.20 17.42
N GLU A 315 0.31 -10.19 18.68
CA GLU A 315 -0.03 -8.97 19.42
C GLU A 315 1.15 -8.00 19.55
N THR A 316 2.38 -8.53 19.67
CA THR A 316 3.58 -7.70 19.82
C THR A 316 3.86 -6.92 18.55
N LEU A 317 3.77 -7.58 17.39
CA LEU A 317 3.92 -6.89 16.12
C LEU A 317 2.76 -5.91 15.88
N ALA A 318 1.51 -6.30 16.14
CA ALA A 318 0.35 -5.43 15.95
C ALA A 318 0.48 -4.13 16.76
N ARG A 319 0.90 -4.21 18.04
CA ARG A 319 1.12 -3.01 18.87
C ARG A 319 2.29 -2.16 18.40
N ARG A 320 3.39 -2.76 17.92
CA ARG A 320 4.52 -2.01 17.35
C ARG A 320 4.12 -1.29 16.06
N ALA A 321 3.38 -1.96 15.18
CA ALA A 321 2.88 -1.37 13.94
C ALA A 321 1.89 -0.24 14.24
N LEU A 322 1.01 -0.39 15.23
CA LEU A 322 0.12 0.69 15.68
C LEU A 322 0.91 1.89 16.18
N LYS A 323 1.96 1.69 16.99
CA LYS A 323 2.81 2.80 17.46
C LYS A 323 3.42 3.56 16.28
N ALA A 324 3.95 2.85 15.28
CA ALA A 324 4.49 3.48 14.07
C ALA A 324 3.40 4.21 13.28
N LEU A 325 2.17 3.66 13.21
CA LEU A 325 1.04 4.33 12.58
C LEU A 325 0.66 5.63 13.30
N CYS A 326 0.64 5.64 14.64
CA CYS A 326 0.40 6.84 15.43
C CYS A 326 1.46 7.94 15.18
N GLU A 327 2.71 7.57 14.95
CA GLU A 327 3.77 8.53 14.62
C GLU A 327 3.53 9.25 13.29
N ARG A 328 2.80 8.62 12.35
CA ARG A 328 2.42 9.19 11.05
C ARG A 328 1.07 9.91 11.08
N THR A 329 0.12 9.42 11.84
CA THR A 329 -1.28 9.90 11.79
C THR A 329 -1.53 11.04 12.76
N GLN A 330 -0.98 10.99 13.99
CA GLN A 330 -1.21 12.03 15.00
C GLN A 330 -0.72 13.42 14.60
N PRO A 331 0.48 13.61 14.01
CA PRO A 331 0.93 14.94 13.60
C PRO A 331 0.06 15.54 12.49
N SER A 332 -0.54 14.68 11.64
CA SER A 332 -1.45 15.08 10.58
C SER A 332 -2.83 15.43 11.12
N GLY A 333 -3.36 14.64 12.06
CA GLY A 333 -4.59 14.96 12.80
C GLY A 333 -5.85 15.12 11.94
N THR A 334 -5.83 14.62 10.70
CA THR A 334 -6.98 14.68 9.79
C THR A 334 -8.00 13.59 10.14
N GLY A 335 -9.26 13.75 9.69
CA GLY A 335 -10.29 12.72 9.89
C GLY A 335 -9.91 11.37 9.29
N TRP A 336 -9.23 11.37 8.14
CA TRP A 336 -8.70 10.13 7.56
C TRP A 336 -7.59 9.52 8.42
N ALA A 337 -6.60 10.33 8.85
CA ALA A 337 -5.49 9.86 9.69
C ALA A 337 -5.98 9.22 11.00
N LEU A 338 -6.83 9.96 11.73
CA LEU A 338 -7.34 9.54 13.02
C LEU A 338 -8.33 8.38 12.88
N GLY A 339 -9.08 8.31 11.77
CA GLY A 339 -9.99 7.22 11.46
C GLY A 339 -9.29 5.89 11.24
N VAL A 340 -8.23 5.86 10.43
CA VAL A 340 -7.44 4.62 10.23
C VAL A 340 -6.70 4.23 11.51
N GLU A 341 -6.22 5.19 12.30
CA GLU A 341 -5.60 4.92 13.59
C GLU A 341 -6.61 4.32 14.57
N ALA A 342 -7.82 4.88 14.67
CA ALA A 342 -8.87 4.36 15.56
C ALA A 342 -9.26 2.92 15.18
N ARG A 343 -9.35 2.60 13.89
CA ARG A 343 -9.57 1.23 13.39
C ARG A 343 -8.45 0.28 13.85
N ALA A 344 -7.18 0.69 13.67
CA ALA A 344 -6.02 -0.07 14.10
C ALA A 344 -5.94 -0.24 15.62
N ARG A 345 -6.29 0.80 16.39
CA ARG A 345 -6.37 0.77 17.86
C ARG A 345 -7.42 -0.22 18.34
N ALA A 346 -8.58 -0.28 17.67
CA ALA A 346 -9.65 -1.20 17.99
C ALA A 346 -9.22 -2.68 17.85
N LEU A 347 -8.36 -2.99 16.87
CA LEU A 347 -7.85 -4.34 16.61
C LEU A 347 -6.93 -4.89 17.71
N VAL A 348 -6.27 -4.01 18.47
CA VAL A 348 -5.33 -4.39 19.55
C VAL A 348 -5.88 -4.13 20.96
N SER A 349 -7.16 -3.77 21.04
CA SER A 349 -7.89 -3.46 22.27
C SER A 349 -9.02 -4.46 22.49
N ASP A 350 -9.59 -4.47 23.70
CA ASP A 350 -10.73 -5.30 24.08
C ASP A 350 -11.83 -4.48 24.77
N GLY A 351 -13.01 -5.10 24.93
CA GLY A 351 -14.14 -4.52 25.65
C GLY A 351 -14.60 -3.16 25.13
N ASP A 352 -15.00 -2.26 26.05
CA ASP A 352 -15.54 -0.94 25.73
C ASP A 352 -14.54 -0.06 24.97
N ALA A 353 -13.23 -0.24 25.20
CA ALA A 353 -12.19 0.52 24.51
C ALA A 353 -12.11 0.16 23.03
N ALA A 354 -12.24 -1.14 22.70
CA ALA A 354 -12.30 -1.60 21.31
C ALA A 354 -13.56 -1.07 20.61
N GLU A 355 -14.73 -1.18 21.26
CA GLU A 355 -15.99 -0.70 20.70
C GLU A 355 -16.00 0.81 20.46
N SER A 356 -15.51 1.60 21.42
CA SER A 356 -15.38 3.05 21.26
C SER A 356 -14.48 3.40 20.08
N SER A 357 -13.37 2.68 19.91
CA SER A 357 -12.41 2.91 18.82
C SER A 357 -12.99 2.55 17.44
N TYR A 358 -13.79 1.47 17.34
CA TYR A 358 -14.49 1.15 16.09
C TYR A 358 -15.53 2.21 15.71
N ARG A 359 -16.32 2.69 16.68
CA ARG A 359 -17.32 3.74 16.44
C ARG A 359 -16.68 5.07 16.05
N GLU A 360 -15.59 5.44 16.73
CA GLU A 360 -14.76 6.60 16.39
C GLU A 360 -14.24 6.49 14.94
N ALA A 361 -13.66 5.34 14.57
CA ALA A 361 -13.16 5.10 13.23
C ALA A 361 -14.25 5.28 12.17
N ILE A 362 -15.42 4.66 12.37
CA ILE A 362 -16.55 4.76 11.43
C ILE A 362 -16.98 6.22 11.26
N ALA A 363 -17.14 6.97 12.34
CA ALA A 363 -17.58 8.37 12.29
C ALA A 363 -16.57 9.28 11.57
N LEU A 364 -15.27 9.13 11.87
CA LEU A 364 -14.21 9.94 11.27
C LEU A 364 -14.03 9.64 9.77
N LEU A 365 -14.12 8.36 9.37
CA LEU A 365 -13.95 7.93 7.98
C LEU A 365 -15.17 8.28 7.12
N ASP A 366 -16.37 8.25 7.70
CA ASP A 366 -17.59 8.76 7.06
C ASP A 366 -17.49 10.27 6.80
N GLY A 367 -17.13 11.04 7.83
CA GLY A 367 -17.04 12.50 7.74
C GLY A 367 -16.00 13.03 6.74
N CYS A 368 -15.01 12.22 6.36
CA CYS A 368 -13.99 12.60 5.36
C CYS A 368 -14.16 11.90 3.99
N GLY A 369 -15.23 11.13 3.78
CA GLY A 369 -15.55 10.51 2.48
C GLY A 369 -14.57 9.40 2.07
N MET A 370 -14.05 8.65 3.05
CA MET A 370 -13.16 7.50 2.84
C MET A 370 -13.97 6.21 2.98
N SER A 371 -14.89 5.98 2.04
CA SER A 371 -15.92 4.96 2.13
C SER A 371 -15.39 3.53 2.23
N VAL A 372 -14.27 3.23 1.54
CA VAL A 372 -13.63 1.90 1.61
C VAL A 372 -13.12 1.63 3.02
N GLU A 373 -12.45 2.61 3.63
CA GLU A 373 -11.94 2.53 5.00
C GLU A 373 -13.09 2.43 6.02
N ARG A 374 -14.17 3.21 5.83
CA ARG A 374 -15.39 3.13 6.66
C ARG A 374 -16.00 1.73 6.61
N ALA A 375 -16.19 1.17 5.42
CA ALA A 375 -16.75 -0.17 5.24
C ALA A 375 -15.82 -1.25 5.84
N ARG A 376 -14.50 -1.07 5.74
CA ARG A 376 -13.51 -1.93 6.42
C ARG A 376 -13.64 -1.84 7.95
N ALA A 377 -13.82 -0.66 8.52
CA ALA A 377 -14.06 -0.50 9.96
C ALA A 377 -15.35 -1.22 10.41
N GLN A 378 -16.44 -1.14 9.62
CA GLN A 378 -17.69 -1.86 9.89
C GLN A 378 -17.52 -3.38 9.81
N LEU A 379 -16.78 -3.87 8.82
CA LEU A 379 -16.47 -5.30 8.69
C LEU A 379 -15.77 -5.83 9.95
N LEU A 380 -14.67 -5.18 10.35
CA LEU A 380 -13.87 -5.58 11.50
C LEU A 380 -14.64 -5.45 12.82
N TYR A 381 -15.46 -4.40 12.96
CA TYR A 381 -16.32 -4.23 14.12
C TYR A 381 -17.37 -5.35 14.21
N GLY A 382 -17.99 -5.71 13.08
CA GLY A 382 -18.92 -6.82 13.01
C GLY A 382 -18.30 -8.17 13.36
N GLU A 383 -17.08 -8.43 12.88
CA GLU A 383 -16.31 -9.63 13.25
C GLU A 383 -15.96 -9.66 14.75
N TRP A 384 -15.56 -8.51 15.32
CA TRP A 384 -15.30 -8.37 16.75
C TRP A 384 -16.57 -8.60 17.59
N LEU A 385 -17.71 -7.99 17.23
CA LEU A 385 -19.00 -8.19 17.88
C LEU A 385 -19.44 -9.67 17.83
N GLY A 386 -19.17 -10.35 16.71
CA GLY A 386 -19.40 -11.78 16.55
C GLY A 386 -18.60 -12.60 17.57
N ARG A 387 -17.29 -12.32 17.73
CA ARG A 387 -16.44 -12.94 18.74
C ARG A 387 -16.89 -12.63 20.17
N ALA A 388 -17.43 -11.44 20.41
CA ALA A 388 -18.00 -11.03 21.69
C ALA A 388 -19.40 -11.61 21.98
N GLY A 389 -19.98 -12.41 21.07
CA GLY A 389 -21.29 -13.05 21.25
C GLY A 389 -22.49 -12.15 20.96
N ARG A 390 -22.28 -10.89 20.52
CA ARG A 390 -23.33 -9.91 20.21
C ARG A 390 -23.86 -10.07 18.80
N ARG A 391 -24.54 -11.21 18.55
CA ARG A 391 -24.96 -11.66 17.21
C ARG A 391 -25.87 -10.69 16.45
N SER A 392 -26.73 -9.94 17.14
CA SER A 392 -27.61 -8.97 16.47
C SER A 392 -26.80 -7.81 15.90
N ASP A 393 -26.03 -7.16 16.77
CA ASP A 393 -25.17 -6.03 16.45
C ASP A 393 -24.11 -6.42 15.40
N ALA A 394 -23.53 -7.62 15.52
CA ALA A 394 -22.60 -8.16 14.53
C ALA A 394 -23.24 -8.24 13.13
N ARG A 395 -24.47 -8.75 13.03
CA ARG A 395 -25.18 -8.86 11.74
C ARG A 395 -25.51 -7.49 11.15
N GLU A 396 -25.81 -6.49 11.97
CA GLU A 396 -26.03 -5.12 11.51
C GLU A 396 -24.78 -4.56 10.84
N GLN A 397 -23.63 -4.62 11.52
CA GLN A 397 -22.37 -4.09 11.00
C GLN A 397 -21.84 -4.87 9.79
N LEU A 398 -21.93 -6.20 9.82
CA LEU A 398 -21.51 -7.05 8.70
C LEU A 398 -22.39 -6.86 7.46
N ARG A 399 -23.70 -6.61 7.63
CA ARG A 399 -24.59 -6.30 6.51
C ARG A 399 -24.27 -4.93 5.92
N ALA A 400 -24.08 -3.91 6.76
CA ALA A 400 -23.69 -2.58 6.29
C ALA A 400 -22.37 -2.60 5.51
N ALA A 401 -21.39 -3.38 5.97
CA ALA A 401 -20.13 -3.58 5.25
C ALA A 401 -20.34 -4.34 3.93
N HIS A 402 -21.05 -5.47 3.95
CA HIS A 402 -21.37 -6.26 2.77
C HIS A 402 -22.06 -5.43 1.67
N ASP A 403 -23.09 -4.69 2.04
CA ASP A 403 -23.88 -3.89 1.11
C ASP A 403 -23.03 -2.74 0.54
N SER A 404 -22.19 -2.12 1.37
CA SER A 404 -21.23 -1.10 0.92
C SER A 404 -20.24 -1.67 -0.09
N PHE A 405 -19.56 -2.79 0.22
CA PHE A 405 -18.57 -3.37 -0.69
C PHE A 405 -19.19 -3.93 -1.97
N THR A 406 -20.40 -4.49 -1.89
CA THR A 406 -21.14 -4.94 -3.07
C THR A 406 -21.49 -3.77 -3.97
N ALA A 407 -21.99 -2.67 -3.42
CA ALA A 407 -22.31 -1.46 -4.18
C ALA A 407 -21.07 -0.82 -4.83
N MET A 408 -19.91 -0.89 -4.16
CA MET A 408 -18.64 -0.41 -4.72
C MET A 408 -18.09 -1.32 -5.82
N GLY A 409 -18.43 -2.62 -5.81
CA GLY A 409 -17.78 -3.62 -6.66
C GLY A 409 -16.43 -4.10 -6.10
N ALA A 410 -16.34 -4.28 -4.77
CA ALA A 410 -15.13 -4.75 -4.07
C ALA A 410 -15.30 -6.21 -3.58
N PRO A 411 -15.19 -7.21 -4.47
CA PRO A 411 -15.58 -8.59 -4.18
C PRO A 411 -14.75 -9.23 -3.07
N ALA A 412 -13.46 -8.89 -2.94
CA ALA A 412 -12.62 -9.49 -1.90
C ALA A 412 -13.21 -9.26 -0.50
N PHE A 413 -13.58 -8.01 -0.20
CA PHE A 413 -14.19 -7.63 1.07
C PHE A 413 -15.66 -8.00 1.18
N ALA A 414 -16.43 -7.91 0.09
CA ALA A 414 -17.84 -8.31 0.07
C ALA A 414 -18.00 -9.79 0.44
N ASP A 415 -17.17 -10.66 -0.14
CA ASP A 415 -17.20 -12.09 0.14
C ASP A 415 -16.79 -12.42 1.58
N ARG A 416 -15.83 -11.67 2.15
CA ARG A 416 -15.45 -11.79 3.57
C ARG A 416 -16.59 -11.39 4.50
N ALA A 417 -17.25 -10.26 4.24
CA ALA A 417 -18.42 -9.84 5.00
C ALA A 417 -19.55 -10.88 4.91
N ALA A 418 -19.79 -11.44 3.72
CA ALA A 418 -20.78 -12.49 3.50
C ALA A 418 -20.44 -13.79 4.27
N ARG A 419 -19.16 -14.20 4.32
CA ARG A 419 -18.71 -15.33 5.18
C ARG A 419 -19.00 -15.06 6.65
N GLY A 420 -18.77 -13.84 7.13
CA GLY A 420 -19.12 -13.42 8.49
C GLY A 420 -20.62 -13.55 8.79
N LEU A 421 -21.47 -13.09 7.87
CA LEU A 421 -22.93 -13.20 7.98
C LEU A 421 -23.41 -14.66 8.05
N ARG A 422 -22.82 -15.56 7.23
CA ARG A 422 -23.12 -17.00 7.26
C ARG A 422 -22.67 -17.65 8.58
N SER A 423 -21.47 -17.31 9.04
CA SER A 423 -20.88 -17.85 10.27
C SER A 423 -21.62 -17.39 11.53
N GLY A 424 -22.31 -16.25 11.47
CA GLY A 424 -23.24 -15.78 12.51
C GLY A 424 -24.58 -16.53 12.57
N GLY A 425 -24.82 -17.51 11.68
CA GLY A 425 -26.08 -18.20 11.48
C GLY A 425 -26.16 -19.67 11.92
N GLU A 426 -25.12 -20.27 12.50
CA GLU A 426 -25.19 -21.69 12.92
C GLU A 426 -24.40 -21.93 14.23
N PRO A 427 -24.91 -22.70 15.21
CA PRO A 427 -24.19 -22.97 16.44
C PRO A 427 -23.06 -23.97 16.17
N ALA A 428 -21.92 -23.46 15.69
CA ALA A 428 -20.68 -24.22 15.68
C ALA A 428 -20.22 -24.39 17.14
N ARG A 429 -20.67 -25.49 17.76
CA ARG A 429 -19.98 -26.12 18.89
C ARG A 429 -18.49 -26.09 18.59
N ARG A 430 -17.75 -25.33 19.40
CA ARG A 430 -16.31 -25.43 19.68
C ARG A 430 -15.66 -26.68 19.06
N ARG A 431 -15.36 -26.63 17.75
CA ARG A 431 -14.59 -27.69 17.09
C ARG A 431 -13.15 -27.33 17.35
N VAL A 432 -12.62 -27.97 18.39
CA VAL A 432 -11.21 -27.98 18.74
C VAL A 432 -10.42 -28.28 17.47
N LYS A 433 -9.73 -27.25 16.94
CA LYS A 433 -8.80 -27.31 15.82
C LYS A 433 -7.51 -27.99 16.31
N ARG A 434 -7.58 -29.30 16.54
CA ARG A 434 -6.46 -30.23 16.78
C ARG A 434 -6.81 -31.60 16.20
N THR A 435 -6.79 -31.79 14.88
CA THR A 435 -7.17 -33.12 14.34
C THR A 435 -6.51 -33.55 13.02
N ARG A 436 -5.49 -32.84 12.51
CA ARG A 436 -4.70 -33.38 11.38
C ARG A 436 -3.19 -33.13 11.46
N GLU A 437 -2.77 -32.04 12.08
CA GLU A 437 -1.36 -31.62 12.16
C GLU A 437 -0.54 -32.35 13.25
N ASP A 438 -1.18 -33.04 14.20
CA ASP A 438 -0.50 -33.74 15.31
C ASP A 438 -0.20 -35.24 15.04
N LEU A 439 -0.66 -35.79 13.92
CA LEU A 439 -0.38 -37.18 13.53
C LEU A 439 0.93 -37.25 12.73
N THR A 440 1.80 -38.20 13.06
CA THR A 440 2.94 -38.51 12.20
C THR A 440 2.45 -39.10 10.86
N ALA A 441 3.27 -39.03 9.81
CA ALA A 441 2.92 -39.59 8.50
C ALA A 441 2.49 -41.07 8.59
N GLN A 442 3.15 -41.86 9.44
CA GLN A 442 2.83 -43.27 9.68
C GLN A 442 1.51 -43.45 10.45
N GLU A 443 1.24 -42.62 11.46
CA GLU A 443 -0.02 -42.62 12.20
C GLU A 443 -1.20 -42.23 11.30
N ALA A 444 -1.03 -41.22 10.45
CA ALA A 444 -2.04 -40.79 9.48
C ALA A 444 -2.33 -41.89 8.45
N HIS A 445 -1.31 -42.61 7.98
CA HIS A 445 -1.48 -43.71 7.03
C HIS A 445 -2.26 -44.89 7.65
N ILE A 446 -1.88 -45.31 8.85
CA ILE A 446 -2.59 -46.36 9.59
C ILE A 446 -4.04 -45.95 9.89
N ALA A 447 -4.28 -44.68 10.24
CA ALA A 447 -5.61 -44.17 10.54
C ALA A 447 -6.53 -44.14 9.30
N ARG A 448 -6.00 -43.85 8.10
CA ARG A 448 -6.75 -43.94 6.84
C ARG A 448 -7.14 -45.37 6.50
N LEU A 449 -6.20 -46.30 6.51
CA LEU A 449 -6.50 -47.72 6.27
C LEU A 449 -7.51 -48.26 7.31
N ALA A 450 -7.45 -47.74 8.54
CA ALA A 450 -8.41 -48.09 9.57
C ALA A 450 -9.82 -47.51 9.31
N ARG A 451 -9.89 -46.26 8.87
CA ARG A 451 -11.14 -45.61 8.42
C ARG A 451 -11.77 -46.38 7.25
N ASP A 452 -10.96 -46.85 6.31
CA ASP A 452 -11.40 -47.55 5.10
C ASP A 452 -11.81 -49.02 5.38
N GLY A 453 -11.86 -49.44 6.65
CA GLY A 453 -12.43 -50.73 7.07
C GLY A 453 -11.44 -51.89 7.22
N LEU A 454 -10.14 -51.71 6.98
CA LEU A 454 -9.16 -52.80 7.03
C LEU A 454 -8.79 -53.26 8.46
N THR A 455 -8.97 -54.54 8.79
CA THR A 455 -8.59 -55.09 10.11
C THR A 455 -7.09 -54.88 10.43
N ASN A 456 -6.71 -54.90 11.71
CA ASN A 456 -5.30 -54.74 12.11
C ASN A 456 -4.37 -55.78 11.46
N ALA A 457 -4.88 -56.97 11.15
CA ALA A 457 -4.14 -58.00 10.41
C ALA A 457 -3.89 -57.62 8.95
N GLN A 458 -4.89 -57.05 8.27
CA GLN A 458 -4.77 -56.58 6.89
C GLN A 458 -3.85 -55.35 6.79
N ILE A 459 -4.00 -54.39 7.72
CA ILE A 459 -3.10 -53.22 7.79
C ILE A 459 -1.66 -53.67 8.06
N GLY A 460 -1.46 -54.61 9.00
CA GLY A 460 -0.15 -55.17 9.31
C GLY A 460 0.48 -55.86 8.10
N GLY A 461 -0.32 -56.60 7.33
CA GLY A 461 0.12 -57.22 6.07
C GLY A 461 0.53 -56.21 4.99
N GLN A 462 -0.20 -55.10 4.85
CA GLN A 462 0.13 -54.06 3.86
C GLN A 462 1.36 -53.23 4.24
N LEU A 463 1.55 -52.98 5.54
CA LEU A 463 2.63 -52.14 6.05
C LEU A 463 3.84 -52.94 6.55
N PHE A 464 3.83 -54.27 6.37
CA PHE A 464 4.87 -55.19 6.84
C PHE A 464 5.20 -55.04 8.34
N ILE A 465 4.18 -54.84 9.17
CA ILE A 465 4.30 -54.72 10.63
C ILE A 465 3.32 -55.65 11.35
N SER A 466 3.60 -55.97 12.62
CA SER A 466 2.72 -56.86 13.38
C SER A 466 1.34 -56.22 13.63
N PRO A 467 0.25 -57.01 13.69
CA PRO A 467 -1.08 -56.50 14.05
C PRO A 467 -1.11 -55.78 15.41
N ARG A 468 -0.22 -56.17 16.33
CA ARG A 468 -0.05 -55.55 17.66
C ARG A 468 0.61 -54.16 17.57
N THR A 469 1.49 -53.96 16.58
CA THR A 469 2.08 -52.65 16.28
C THR A 469 1.03 -51.70 15.70
N VAL A 470 0.14 -52.21 14.82
CA VAL A 470 -1.00 -51.44 14.31
C VAL A 470 -1.94 -51.00 15.45
N GLU A 471 -2.26 -51.92 16.36
CA GLU A 471 -3.09 -51.62 17.54
C GLU A 471 -2.46 -50.53 18.42
N TYR A 472 -1.14 -50.59 18.64
CA TYR A 472 -0.41 -49.57 19.38
C TYR A 472 -0.50 -48.19 18.74
N HIS A 473 -0.31 -48.09 17.42
CA HIS A 473 -0.44 -46.83 16.69
C HIS A 473 -1.88 -46.30 16.71
N LEU A 474 -2.88 -47.17 16.54
CA LEU A 474 -4.28 -46.77 16.61
C LEU A 474 -4.68 -46.23 17.98
N LYS A 475 -4.17 -46.80 19.08
CA LYS A 475 -4.40 -46.26 20.42
C LYS A 475 -3.85 -44.84 20.59
N LYS A 476 -2.68 -44.55 20.02
CA LYS A 476 -2.12 -43.19 19.99
C LYS A 476 -2.93 -42.25 19.11
N VAL A 477 -3.34 -42.70 17.94
CA VAL A 477 -4.21 -41.95 17.02
C VAL A 477 -5.53 -41.59 17.71
N PHE A 478 -6.17 -42.54 18.38
CA PHE A 478 -7.42 -42.30 19.11
C PHE A 478 -7.26 -41.26 20.22
N ALA A 479 -6.18 -41.35 21.01
CA ALA A 479 -5.87 -40.37 22.03
C ALA A 479 -5.60 -38.97 21.46
N LYS A 480 -4.88 -38.88 20.33
CA LYS A 480 -4.58 -37.60 19.65
C LYS A 480 -5.80 -36.98 18.98
N LEU A 481 -6.68 -37.79 18.40
CA LEU A 481 -7.89 -37.36 17.70
C LEU A 481 -9.11 -37.22 18.63
N GLY A 482 -9.00 -37.61 19.90
CA GLY A 482 -10.08 -37.54 20.87
C GLY A 482 -11.25 -38.49 20.58
N VAL A 483 -10.99 -39.60 19.90
CA VAL A 483 -12.01 -40.61 19.57
C VAL A 483 -11.83 -41.86 20.44
N ALA A 484 -12.93 -42.52 20.78
CA ALA A 484 -12.94 -43.71 21.63
C ALA A 484 -12.90 -45.02 20.83
N SER A 485 -13.25 -44.96 19.55
CA SER A 485 -13.40 -46.16 18.72
C SER A 485 -13.07 -45.89 17.25
N ARG A 486 -12.78 -46.98 16.55
CA ARG A 486 -12.40 -47.00 15.15
C ARG A 486 -13.50 -46.43 14.23
N ASP A 487 -14.76 -46.68 14.55
CA ASP A 487 -15.92 -46.22 13.77
C ASP A 487 -16.06 -44.69 13.76
N GLN A 488 -15.45 -44.01 14.74
CA GLN A 488 -15.45 -42.55 14.84
C GLN A 488 -14.39 -41.89 13.95
N LEU A 489 -13.45 -42.66 13.37
CA LEU A 489 -12.42 -42.11 12.48
C LEU A 489 -13.00 -41.48 11.22
N GLY A 490 -14.10 -42.03 10.67
CA GLY A 490 -14.75 -41.50 9.47
C GLY A 490 -15.32 -40.10 9.64
N GLY A 491 -15.73 -39.71 10.85
CA GLY A 491 -16.22 -38.36 11.14
C GLY A 491 -15.11 -37.31 11.37
N VAL A 492 -13.87 -37.75 11.60
CA VAL A 492 -12.74 -36.88 12.00
C VAL A 492 -11.72 -36.73 10.87
N LEU A 493 -11.49 -37.77 10.08
CA LEU A 493 -10.60 -37.76 8.92
C LEU A 493 -11.45 -37.54 7.65
N ALA A 494 -11.82 -36.27 7.39
CA ALA A 494 -12.54 -35.90 6.17
C ALA A 494 -11.76 -36.29 4.90
N ASP A 495 -12.48 -36.75 3.88
CA ASP A 495 -11.91 -37.16 2.59
C ASP A 495 -11.16 -36.03 1.91
N GLU A 496 -9.99 -36.34 1.33
CA GLU A 496 -9.46 -35.56 0.23
C GLU A 496 -10.17 -35.99 -1.05
N PRO A 497 -10.68 -35.06 -1.88
CA PRO A 497 -11.16 -35.41 -3.21
C PRO A 497 -9.96 -35.79 -4.08
N GLY A 498 -9.69 -37.09 -4.14
CA GLY A 498 -8.72 -37.69 -5.05
C GLY A 498 -9.33 -37.90 -6.43
N ALA A 499 -8.61 -37.38 -7.43
CA ALA A 499 -8.75 -37.59 -8.87
C ALA A 499 -9.38 -38.93 -9.28
N ALA A 500 -10.44 -38.83 -10.09
CA ALA A 500 -10.86 -39.81 -11.07
C ALA A 500 -11.09 -39.07 -12.40
#